data_AF-A0A2A7N7B8-F1
#
_entry.id   AF-A0A2A7N7B8-F1
#
_cell.length_a   1.000
_cell.length_b   1.000
_cell.length_c   1.000
_cell.angle_alpha   90.00
_cell.angle_beta   90.00
_cell.angle_gamma   90.00
#
_symmetry.space_group_name_H-M   'P 1'
#
loop_
_entity.id
_entity.type
_entity.pdbx_description
1 polymer ?
#
loop_
_entity_poly.entity_id
_entity_poly.type
_entity_poly.pdbx_seq_one_letter_code
_entity_poly.pdbx_strand_id
1 'polypeptide(L)' 'MREGDSADKLSAKSEFVLVLRLVVEGGGKVTGELVDPVSERRHRFTGARDLVEGVQSWMDDAVKKVRRDEE' A
#
# COMPACT_ATOMS: atom_id res chain seq x y z
N MET A 1 12.87 15.09 -31.37
CA MET A 1 12.03 14.95 -30.18
C MET A 1 11.29 13.63 -30.30
N ARG A 2 11.63 12.64 -29.47
CA ARG A 2 10.79 11.45 -29.27
C ARG A 2 10.29 11.53 -27.84
N GLU A 3 8.97 11.57 -27.72
CA GLU A 3 8.22 11.68 -26.49
C GLU A 3 8.47 10.49 -25.57
N GLY A 4 8.45 10.78 -24.27
CA GLY A 4 8.33 9.79 -23.21
C GLY A 4 9.66 9.31 -22.69
N ASP A 5 10.34 10.15 -21.90
CA ASP A 5 11.26 9.63 -20.89
C ASP A 5 10.47 8.62 -20.05
N SER A 6 10.81 7.35 -20.25
CA SER A 6 10.27 6.25 -19.50
C SER A 6 10.33 6.58 -18.01
N ALA A 7 9.17 6.57 -17.35
CA ALA A 7 9.04 6.47 -15.89
C ALA A 7 9.58 5.12 -15.36
N ASP A 8 10.46 4.47 -16.12
CA ASP A 8 11.10 3.20 -15.83
C ASP A 8 12.45 3.47 -15.18
N LYS A 9 12.44 3.51 -13.85
CA LYS A 9 13.44 2.83 -13.00
C LYS A 9 13.18 3.17 -11.53
N LEU A 10 12.06 2.68 -11.02
CA LEU A 10 12.04 2.25 -9.62
C LEU A 10 12.88 0.97 -9.56
N SER A 11 14.18 1.09 -9.28
CA SER A 11 15.07 -0.08 -9.09
C SER A 11 14.86 -0.73 -7.72
N ALA A 12 13.61 -1.04 -7.37
CA ALA A 12 13.30 -1.78 -6.15
C ALA A 12 13.14 -3.25 -6.52
N LYS A 13 14.01 -4.12 -5.98
CA LYS A 13 13.92 -5.59 -6.18
C LYS A 13 12.59 -6.20 -5.73
N SER A 14 11.72 -5.44 -5.07
CA SER A 14 10.40 -5.91 -4.63
C SER A 14 9.42 -4.76 -4.64
N GLU A 15 8.31 -4.98 -5.34
CA GLU A 15 7.18 -4.07 -5.43
C GLU A 15 5.98 -4.72 -4.74
N PHE A 16 5.14 -3.91 -4.11
CA PHE A 16 3.83 -4.36 -3.65
C PHE A 16 2.77 -3.34 -4.06
N VAL A 17 1.58 -3.84 -4.38
CA VAL A 17 0.43 -3.01 -4.74
C VAL A 17 -0.56 -3.04 -3.58
N LEU A 18 -1.04 -1.86 -3.18
CA LEU A 18 -2.06 -1.72 -2.16
C LEU A 18 -3.17 -0.81 -2.70
N VAL A 19 -4.40 -1.30 -2.67
CA VAL A 19 -5.58 -0.53 -3.05
C VAL A 19 -6.20 0.07 -1.79
N LEU A 20 -6.21 1.39 -1.73
CA LEU A 20 -6.91 2.15 -0.69
C LEU A 20 -8.33 2.46 -1.15
N ARG A 21 -9.32 1.88 -0.48
CA ARG A 21 -10.73 2.28 -0.62
C ARG A 21 -11.09 3.19 0.53
N LEU A 22 -11.36 4.45 0.22
CA LEU A 22 -11.57 5.52 1.20
C LEU A 22 -12.99 6.09 1.08
N VAL A 23 -13.65 6.25 2.22
CA VAL A 23 -14.90 6.98 2.37
C VAL A 23 -14.64 8.15 3.32
N VAL A 24 -14.90 9.37 2.86
CA VAL A 24 -14.83 10.59 3.66
C VAL A 24 -16.25 11.08 3.90
N GLU A 25 -16.67 11.04 5.16
CA GLU A 25 -17.98 11.52 5.59
C GLU A 25 -17.90 12.99 6.03
N GLY A 26 -19.07 13.64 6.13
CA GLY A 26 -19.18 14.97 6.72
C GLY A 26 -18.58 15.01 8.13
N GLY A 27 -17.93 16.13 8.48
CA GLY A 27 -17.23 16.27 9.76
C GLY A 27 -15.83 15.66 9.81
N GLY A 28 -15.26 15.26 8.67
CA GLY A 28 -13.87 14.79 8.58
C GLY A 28 -13.66 13.35 9.08
N LYS A 29 -14.74 12.61 9.26
CA LYS A 29 -14.68 11.19 9.61
C LYS A 29 -14.27 10.38 8.37
N VAL A 30 -13.30 9.50 8.58
CA VAL A 30 -12.70 8.69 7.51
C VAL A 30 -12.90 7.22 7.84
N THR A 31 -13.40 6.44 6.89
CA THR A 31 -13.49 4.98 7.01
C THR A 31 -13.05 4.35 5.70
N GLY A 32 -12.70 3.07 5.73
CA GLY A 32 -12.31 2.40 4.50
C GLY A 32 -11.70 1.03 4.70
N GLU A 33 -11.09 0.54 3.63
CA GLU A 33 -10.31 -0.68 3.64
C GLU A 33 -9.03 -0.56 2.81
N LEU A 34 -7.97 -1.20 3.29
CA LEU A 34 -6.76 -1.51 2.55
C LEU A 34 -6.91 -2.91 1.98
N VAL A 35 -6.64 -3.05 0.68
CA VAL A 35 -6.76 -4.33 -0.03
C VAL A 35 -5.45 -4.63 -0.75
N ASP A 36 -4.88 -5.78 -0.48
CA ASP A 36 -3.85 -6.38 -1.34
C ASP A 36 -4.57 -7.13 -2.48
N PRO A 37 -4.45 -6.67 -3.74
CA PRO A 37 -5.15 -7.29 -4.85
C PRO A 37 -4.57 -8.65 -5.26
N VAL A 38 -3.37 -8.98 -4.81
CA VAL A 38 -2.69 -10.25 -5.16
C VAL A 38 -3.06 -11.35 -4.16
N SER A 39 -3.01 -11.04 -2.86
CA SER A 39 -3.35 -12.00 -1.80
C SER A 39 -4.81 -11.95 -1.34
N GLU A 40 -5.59 -11.01 -1.88
CA GLU A 40 -6.94 -10.67 -1.44
C GLU A 40 -7.07 -10.30 0.05
N ARG A 41 -5.95 -10.06 0.74
CA ARG A 41 -5.92 -9.63 2.15
C ARG A 41 -6.59 -8.26 2.27
N ARG A 42 -7.50 -8.13 3.24
CA ARG A 42 -8.23 -6.88 3.53
C ARG A 42 -8.04 -6.45 4.97
N HIS A 43 -7.98 -5.15 5.20
CA HIS A 43 -7.98 -4.55 6.53
C HIS A 43 -8.88 -3.32 6.52
N ARG A 44 -9.89 -3.33 7.38
CA ARG A 44 -10.78 -2.18 7.57
C ARG A 44 -10.20 -1.25 8.61
N PHE A 45 -10.39 0.05 8.41
CA PHE A 45 -9.91 1.09 9.32
C PHE A 45 -11.02 2.12 9.59
N THR A 46 -11.02 2.68 10.80
CA THR A 46 -11.98 3.73 11.21
C THR A 46 -11.20 4.93 11.73
N GLY A 47 -10.75 5.77 10.80
CA GLY A 47 -9.99 6.97 11.08
C GLY A 47 -8.63 6.98 10.40
N ALA A 48 -8.02 8.16 10.35
CA ALA A 48 -6.73 8.35 9.68
C ALA A 48 -5.57 7.62 10.37
N ARG A 49 -5.64 7.45 11.70
CA ARG A 49 -4.61 6.75 12.47
C ARG A 49 -4.54 5.27 12.08
N ASP A 50 -5.67 4.59 12.12
CA ASP A 50 -5.80 3.18 11.73
C ASP A 50 -5.33 2.93 10.28
N LEU A 51 -5.59 3.87 9.37
CA LEU A 51 -5.08 3.81 8.00
C LEU A 51 -3.54 3.80 7.97
N VAL A 52 -2.89 4.73 8.68
CA VAL A 52 -1.43 4.84 8.72
C VAL A 52 -0.81 3.58 9.33
N GLU A 53 -1.35 3.11 10.45
CA GLU A 53 -0.89 1.89 11.12
C GLU A 53 -1.06 0.67 10.21
N GLY A 54 -2.18 0.59 9.49
CA GLY A 54 -2.41 -0.43 8.47
C GLY A 54 -1.35 -0.42 7.38
N VAL A 55 -1.13 0.72 6.71
CA VAL A 55 -0.13 0.84 5.64
C VAL A 55 1.27 0.48 6.14
N GLN A 56 1.66 0.96 7.33
CA GLN A 56 2.94 0.62 7.94
C GLN A 56 3.10 -0.89 8.15
N SER A 57 2.08 -1.57 8.66
CA SER A 57 2.12 -3.03 8.83
C SER A 57 2.34 -3.76 7.50
N TRP A 58 1.74 -3.29 6.40
CA TRP A 58 1.94 -3.88 5.08
C TRP A 58 3.36 -3.64 4.54
N MET A 59 3.90 -2.44 4.74
CA MET A 59 5.28 -2.14 4.38
C MET A 59 6.27 -3.02 5.14
N ASP A 60 6.07 -3.19 6.45
CA ASP A 60 6.91 -4.05 7.28
C ASP A 60 6.86 -5.52 6.82
N ASP A 61 5.68 -6.01 6.47
CA ASP A 61 5.50 -7.37 5.94
C ASP A 61 6.20 -7.53 4.58
N ALA A 62 6.09 -6.55 3.70
CA ALA A 62 6.77 -6.55 2.40
C ALA A 62 8.30 -6.58 2.59
N VAL A 63 8.84 -5.71 3.44
CA VAL A 63 10.28 -5.63 3.74
C VAL A 63 10.82 -6.93 4.35
N LYS A 64 10.06 -7.56 5.26
CA LYS A 64 10.44 -8.85 5.86
C LYS A 64 10.52 -9.98 4.84
N LYS A 65 9.63 -10.00 3.84
CA LYS A 65 9.67 -11.01 2.77
C LYS A 65 10.94 -10.87 1.92
N VAL A 66 11.30 -9.65 1.52
CA VAL A 66 12.53 -9.41 0.75
C VAL A 66 13.77 -9.95 1.47
N ARG A 67 13.89 -9.68 2.77
CA ARG A 67 15.03 -10.14 3.56
C ARG A 67 15.15 -11.65 3.67
N ARG A 68 14.03 -12.38 3.64
CA ARG A 68 14.03 -13.85 3.66
C ARG A 68 14.44 -14.47 2.33
N ASP A 69 14.14 -13.81 1.22
CA ASP A 69 14.45 -14.33 -0.12
C ASP A 69 15.94 -14.12 -0.50
N GLU A 70 16.67 -13.29 0.26
CA GLU A 70 18.11 -13.06 0.11
C GLU A 70 19.00 -13.97 1.02
N GLU A 71 18.39 -14.78 1.90
CA GLU A 71 19.05 -15.78 2.77
C GLU A 71 18.99 -17.19 2.17
#